data_AF-A0A849RMC1-F1
#
_entry.id   AF-A0A849RMC1-F1
#
_cell.length_a   1.000
_cell.length_b   1.000
_cell.length_c   1.000
_cell.angle_alpha   90.00
_cell.angle_beta   90.00
_cell.angle_gamma   90.00
#
_symmetry.space_group_name_H-M   'P 1'
#
loop_
_entity.id
_entity.type
_entity.pdbx_description
1 polymer ?
#
loop_
_entity_poly.entity_id
_entity_poly.type
_entity_poly.pdbx_seq_one_letter_code
_entity_poly.pdbx_strand_id
1 'polypeptide(L)' 'MSKAHEKLEAWKFAMQLGKAVYQMTSDFPSEERYGLAQQMRRAAVSIP' A
#
# COMPACT_ATOMS: atom_id res chain seq x y z
N MET A 1 -2.31 13.91 -18.09
CA MET A 1 -3.51 13.15 -18.52
C MET A 1 -3.61 11.90 -17.65
N SER A 2 -4.80 11.59 -17.12
CA SER A 2 -5.02 10.37 -16.33
C SER A 2 -4.95 9.13 -17.23
N LYS A 3 -4.27 8.08 -16.77
CA LYS A 3 -4.16 6.80 -17.49
C LYS A 3 -5.47 6.01 -17.39
N ALA A 4 -5.77 5.17 -18.38
CA ALA A 4 -7.04 4.44 -18.42
C ALA A 4 -7.30 3.56 -17.18
N HIS A 5 -6.25 2.93 -16.62
CA HIS A 5 -6.39 2.09 -15.42
C HIS A 5 -6.75 2.89 -14.16
N GLU A 6 -6.42 4.18 -14.08
CA GLU A 6 -6.73 5.03 -12.91
C GLU A 6 -8.25 5.26 -12.74
N LYS A 7 -9.02 4.99 -13.80
CA LYS A 7 -10.49 5.07 -13.77
C LYS A 7 -11.14 3.81 -13.19
N LEU A 8 -10.41 2.70 -13.08
CA LEU A 8 -10.93 1.44 -12.54
C LEU A 8 -11.19 1.58 -11.05
N GLU A 9 -12.35 1.11 -10.57
CA GLU A 9 -12.63 1.05 -9.13
C GLU A 9 -11.59 0.22 -8.39
N ALA A 10 -11.13 -0.89 -8.98
CA ALA A 10 -10.06 -1.72 -8.43
C ALA A 10 -8.77 -0.92 -8.18
N TRP A 11 -8.40 -0.02 -9.09
CA TRP A 11 -7.22 0.83 -8.91
C TRP A 11 -7.43 1.83 -7.77
N LYS A 12 -8.62 2.45 -7.67
CA LYS A 12 -8.95 3.37 -6.57
C LYS A 12 -8.90 2.68 -5.21
N PHE A 13 -9.46 1.47 -5.10
CA PHE A 13 -9.38 0.66 -3.89
C PHE A 13 -7.94 0.25 -3.55
N ALA A 14 -7.15 -0.15 -4.55
CA ALA A 14 -5.75 -0.50 -4.34
C ALA A 14 -4.92 0.70 -3.82
N MET A 15 -5.18 1.90 -4.32
CA MET A 15 -4.56 3.13 -3.81
C MET A 15 -4.96 3.42 -2.35
N GLN A 16 -6.23 3.20 -1.98
CA GLN A 16 -6.70 3.33 -0.60
C GLN A 16 -6.07 2.28 0.32
N LEU A 17 -5.98 1.03 -0.16
CA LEU A 17 -5.32 -0.07 0.54
C LEU A 17 -3.86 0.25 0.82
N GLY A 18 -3.12 0.77 -0.16
CA GLY A 18 -1.74 1.22 0.02
C GLY A 18 -1.61 2.23 1.16
N LYS A 19 -2.46 3.26 1.19
CA LYS A 19 -2.48 4.25 2.29
C LYS A 19 -2.77 3.60 3.64
N ALA A 20 -3.78 2.73 3.72
CA ALA A 20 -4.14 2.04 4.94
C ALA A 20 -3.01 1.15 5.47
N VAL A 21 -2.30 0.42 4.59
CA VAL A 21 -1.15 -0.41 4.97
C VAL A 21 0.00 0.45 5.49
N TYR A 22 0.32 1.57 4.83
CA TYR A 22 1.35 2.49 5.32
C TYR A 22 1.01 3.06 6.70
N GLN A 23 -0.25 3.44 6.93
CA GLN A 23 -0.73 3.96 8.21
C GLN A 23 -0.70 2.89 9.30
N MET A 24 -1.17 1.68 9.03
CA MET A 24 -1.16 0.60 10.03
C MET A 24 0.27 0.17 10.39
N THR A 25 1.15 0.09 9.40
CA THR A 25 2.54 -0.34 9.63
C THR A 25 3.44 0.78 10.18
N SER A 26 2.96 2.02 10.33
CA SER A 26 3.72 3.06 11.04
C SER A 26 3.80 2.79 12.54
N ASP A 27 2.83 2.05 13.08
CA ASP A 27 2.68 1.80 14.51
C ASP A 27 3.36 0.49 14.93
N PHE A 28 4.01 -0.20 14.01
CA PHE A 28 4.77 -1.42 14.29
C PHE A 28 6.04 -1.10 15.08
N PRO A 29 6.54 -2.05 15.90
CA PRO A 29 7.83 -1.91 16.57
C PRO A 29 8.96 -1.62 15.59
N SER A 30 9.99 -0.91 16.05
CA SER A 30 11.11 -0.47 15.19
C SER A 30 11.87 -1.63 14.56
N GLU A 31 11.87 -2.79 15.23
CA GLU A 31 12.50 -4.04 14.81
C GLU A 31 11.84 -4.62 13.55
N GLU A 32 10.54 -4.35 13.33
CA GLU A 32 9.76 -4.83 12.18
C GLU A 32 9.88 -3.93 10.94
N ARG A 33 10.60 -2.79 11.05
CA ARG A 33 10.72 -1.80 9.97
C ARG A 33 11.21 -2.41 8.66
N TYR A 34 12.17 -3.33 8.73
CA TYR A 34 12.72 -4.05 7.57
C TYR A 34 12.14 -5.47 7.42
N GLY A 35 11.35 -5.91 8.40
CA GLY A 35 10.61 -7.18 8.39
C GLY A 35 9.21 -7.01 7.83
N LEU A 36 8.19 -7.26 8.66
CA LEU A 36 6.79 -7.28 8.25
C LEU A 36 6.34 -5.95 7.64
N ALA A 37 6.73 -4.81 8.21
CA ALA A 37 6.32 -3.50 7.71
C ALA A 37 6.76 -3.27 6.25
N GLN A 38 8.02 -3.63 5.92
CA GLN A 38 8.52 -3.48 4.56
C GLN A 38 7.84 -4.45 3.58
N GLN A 39 7.64 -5.72 3.98
CA GLN A 39 7.01 -6.71 3.12
C GLN A 39 5.56 -6.33 2.79
N MET A 40 4.79 -5.91 3.79
CA MET A 40 3.40 -5.48 3.61
C MET A 40 3.28 -4.27 2.70
N ARG A 41 4.12 -3.24 2.91
CA ARG A 41 4.13 -2.03 2.06
C ARG A 41 4.45 -2.35 0.61
N ARG A 42 5.45 -3.22 0.36
CA ARG A 42 5.83 -3.66 -1.00
C ARG A 42 4.70 -4.44 -1.67
N ALA A 43 4.07 -5.36 -0.95
CA ALA A 43 2.93 -6.12 -1.46
C ALA A 43 1.76 -5.19 -1.82
N ALA A 44 1.41 -4.24 -0.95
CA ALA A 44 0.30 -3.31 -1.20
C ALA A 44 0.54 -2.41 -2.43
N VAL A 45 1.78 -1.93 -2.62
CA VAL A 45 2.15 -1.09 -3.77
C VAL A 45 2.22 -1.87 -5.09
N SER A 46 2.36 -3.20 -5.04
CA SER A 46 2.36 -4.05 -6.25
C SER A 46 0.97 -4.30 -6.86
N ILE A 47 -0.11 -3.86 -6.21
CA ILE A 47 -1.50 -4.07 -6.65
C ILE A 47 -1.97 -3.01 -7.68
N PRO A 48 -1.88 -1.68 -7.42
CA PRO A 48 -2.31 -0.66 -8.37
C PRO A 48 -1.35 -0.48 -9.56
#